data_AF-A0A396NU50-F1
#
_entry.id   AF-A0A396NU50-F1
#
_cell.length_a   1.000
_cell.length_b   1.000
_cell.length_c   1.000
_cell.angle_alpha   90.00
_cell.angle_beta   90.00
_cell.angle_gamma   90.00
#
_symmetry.space_group_name_H-M   'P 1'
#
loop_
_entity.id
_entity.type
_entity.pdbx_description
1 polymer ?
#
loop_
_entity_poly.entity_id
_entity_poly.type
_entity_poly.pdbx_seq_one_letter_code
_entity_poly.pdbx_strand_id
1 'polypeptide(L)' 'MECKECGVELMISDRGKLLFENDDRADMPTRAYYIFKFKCRNPACVNYDKEVHEEKVYIDD' A
#
# COMPACT_ATOMS: atom_id res chain seq x y z
N MET A 1 10.18 2.04 3.09
CA MET A 1 9.36 2.78 4.08
C MET A 1 9.53 2.14 5.46
N GLU A 2 9.40 2.89 6.56
CA GLU A 2 9.75 2.41 7.91
C GLU A 2 8.58 2.51 8.90
N CYS A 3 8.55 1.59 9.88
CA CYS A 3 7.60 1.62 10.99
C CYS A 3 7.94 2.80 11.92
N LYS A 4 6.99 3.72 12.14
CA LYS A 4 7.21 4.88 13.02
C LYS A 4 7.52 4.53 14.47
N GLU A 5 7.11 3.35 14.95
CA GLU A 5 7.34 2.92 16.33
C GLU A 5 8.71 2.28 16.56
N CYS A 6 9.21 1.48 15.61
CA CYS A 6 10.44 0.71 15.80
C CYS A 6 11.54 1.00 14.78
N GLY A 7 11.31 1.87 13.81
CA GLY A 7 12.26 2.25 12.76
C GLY A 7 12.57 1.15 11.74
N VAL A 8 12.03 -0.06 11.91
CA VAL A 8 12.28 -1.17 11.00
C VAL A 8 11.48 -0.99 9.71
N GLU A 9 12.11 -1.30 8.58
CA GLU A 9 11.47 -1.32 7.28
C GLU A 9 10.21 -2.20 7.27
N LEU A 10 9.13 -1.66 6.73
CA LEU A 10 7.85 -2.36 6.62
C LEU A 10 7.89 -3.37 5.48
N MET A 11 7.11 -4.44 5.63
CA MET A 11 6.94 -5.45 4.59
C MET A 11 5.55 -5.34 3.97
N ILE A 12 5.43 -5.65 2.68
CA ILE A 12 4.12 -5.77 2.01
C ILE A 12 3.36 -6.93 2.65
N SER A 13 2.16 -6.66 3.17
CA SER A 13 1.23 -7.66 3.69
C SER A 13 0.27 -8.14 2.61
N ASP A 14 -0.24 -7.22 1.80
CA ASP A 14 -1.16 -7.49 0.71
C ASP A 14 -0.94 -6.51 -0.44
N ARG A 15 -1.10 -7.00 -1.67
CA ARG A 15 -1.00 -6.19 -2.89
C ARG A 15 -2.35 -5.59 -3.29
N GLY A 16 -3.43 -5.96 -2.61
CA GLY A 16 -4.79 -5.54 -2.94
C GLY A 16 -5.24 -6.04 -4.33
N LYS A 17 -6.44 -5.63 -4.71
CA LYS A 17 -6.98 -5.89 -6.06
C LYS A 17 -6.56 -4.79 -7.02
N LEU A 18 -6.60 -5.11 -8.31
CA LEU A 18 -6.48 -4.12 -9.37
C LEU A 18 -7.69 -3.19 -9.34
N LEU A 19 -7.45 -1.89 -9.27
CA LEU A 19 -8.46 -0.85 -9.27
C LEU A 19 -8.18 0.13 -10.42
N PHE A 20 -9.24 0.80 -10.86
CA PHE A 20 -9.18 1.77 -11.94
C PHE A 20 -9.78 3.10 -11.48
N GLU A 21 -9.13 4.21 -11.80
CA GLU A 21 -9.68 5.55 -11.66
C GLU A 21 -10.12 6.07 -13.00
N ASN A 22 -11.21 6.85 -13.01
CA ASN A 22 -11.76 7.54 -14.19
C ASN A 22 -12.22 6.64 -15.34
N ASP A 23 -12.42 5.34 -15.10
CA ASP A 23 -12.92 4.40 -16.12
C ASP A 23 -14.33 4.76 -16.62
N ASP A 24 -15.09 5.52 -15.82
CA ASP A 24 -16.43 6.02 -16.12
C ASP A 24 -16.45 7.42 -16.76
N ARG A 25 -15.29 8.05 -16.96
CA ARG A 25 -15.17 9.44 -17.42
C ARG A 25 -14.50 9.52 -18.79
N ALA A 26 -15.21 10.08 -19.77
CA ALA A 26 -14.66 10.29 -21.11
C ALA A 26 -13.67 11.47 -21.18
N ASP A 27 -13.65 12.35 -20.17
CA ASP A 27 -12.84 13.57 -20.12
C ASP A 27 -11.51 13.41 -19.37
N MET A 28 -11.27 12.25 -18.75
CA MET A 28 -10.05 11.98 -17.98
C MET A 28 -9.45 10.61 -18.36
N PRO A 29 -8.12 10.46 -18.36
CA PRO A 29 -7.51 9.18 -18.68
C PRO A 29 -7.78 8.16 -17.57
N THR A 30 -8.13 6.94 -17.96
CA THR A 30 -8.21 5.79 -17.06
C THR A 30 -6.83 5.47 -16.51
N ARG A 31 -6.70 5.31 -15.19
CA ARG A 31 -5.44 4.92 -14.53
C ARG A 31 -5.65 3.65 -13.71
N ALA A 32 -4.77 2.67 -13.90
CA ALA A 32 -4.79 1.44 -13.12
C ALA A 32 -3.85 1.53 -11.92
N TYR A 33 -4.29 1.08 -10.75
CA TYR A 33 -3.49 1.09 -9.53
C TYR A 33 -3.80 -0.09 -8.62
N TYR A 34 -2.86 -0.35 -7.71
CA TYR A 34 -3.03 -1.25 -6.57
C TYR A 34 -3.03 -0.45 -5.27
N ILE A 35 -3.66 -1.01 -4.24
CA ILE A 35 -3.51 -0.53 -2.86
C ILE A 35 -2.61 -1.53 -2.14
N PHE A 36 -1.35 -1.17 -1.97
CA PHE A 36 -0.40 -1.99 -1.22
C PHE A 36 -0.58 -1.72 0.25
N LYS A 37 -0.73 -2.79 1.02
CA LYS A 37 -0.79 -2.73 2.46
C LYS A 37 0.54 -3.17 3.05
N PHE A 38 0.97 -2.49 4.10
CA PHE A 38 2.25 -2.73 4.72
C PHE A 38 2.10 -3.01 6.22
N LYS A 39 2.86 -3.98 6.70
CA LYS A 39 2.89 -4.39 8.09
C LYS A 39 4.28 -4.32 8.70
N CYS A 40 4.33 -4.18 10.02
CA CYS A 40 5.60 -4.21 10.75
C CYS A 40 6.10 -5.65 10.90
N ARG A 41 7.34 -5.89 10.47
CA ARG A 41 7.98 -7.22 10.54
C ARG A 41 8.76 -7.47 11.83
N ASN A 42 8.89 -6.47 12.72
CA ASN A 42 9.68 -6.59 13.94
C ASN A 42 8.86 -7.28 15.05
N PRO A 43 9.22 -8.50 15.49
CA PRO A 43 8.48 -9.25 16.53
C PRO A 43 8.42 -8.56 17.89
N ALA A 44 9.38 -7.69 18.19
CA ALA A 44 9.43 -6.93 19.45
C ALA A 44 8.58 -5.65 19.41
N CYS A 45 7.99 -5.30 18.25
CA CYS A 45 7.21 -4.09 18.09
C CYS A 45 5.74 -4.31 18.48
N VAL A 46 5.11 -3.31 19.10
CA VAL A 46 3.66 -3.32 19.41
C VAL A 46 2.78 -3.42 18.16
N ASN A 47 3.35 -3.07 17.01
CA ASN A 47 2.71 -3.14 15.70
C ASN A 47 3.10 -4.39 14.92
N TYR A 48 3.81 -5.35 15.53
CA TYR A 48 4.17 -6.59 14.87
C TYR A 48 2.94 -7.24 14.23
N ASP A 49 3.08 -7.58 12.95
CA ASP A 49 2.06 -8.20 12.11
C ASP A 49 0.77 -7.38 11.90
N LYS A 50 0.74 -6.12 12.34
CA LYS A 50 -0.37 -5.19 12.08
C LYS A 50 -0.13 -4.37 10.83
N GLU A 51 -1.20 -4.12 10.08
CA GLU A 51 -1.20 -3.14 8.98
C GLU A 51 -1.04 -1.74 9.57
N VAL A 52 0.01 -1.04 9.15
CA VAL A 52 0.36 0.29 9.66
C VAL A 52 0.37 1.36 8.57
N HIS A 53 0.25 0.95 7.32
CA HIS A 53 0.24 1.86 6.18
C HIS A 53 -0.39 1.22 4.95
N GLU A 54 -0.98 2.07 4.12
CA GLU A 54 -1.48 1.73 2.80
C GLU A 54 -0.95 2.75 1.78
N GLU A 55 -0.47 2.27 0.64
CA GLU A 55 0.06 3.10 -0.44
C GLU A 55 -0.66 2.77 -1.76
N LYS A 56 -1.07 3.83 -2.47
CA LYS A 56 -1.61 3.70 -3.82
C LYS A 56 -0.45 3.70 -4.80
N VAL A 57 -0.30 2.61 -5.55
CA VAL A 57 0.76 2.42 -6.54
C VAL A 57 0.14 2.28 -7.93
N TYR A 58 0.40 3.23 -8.82
CA TYR A 58 -0.04 3.17 -10.21
C TYR A 58 0.85 2.22 -11.00
N ILE A 59 0.28 1.53 -12.00
CA ILE A 59 1.00 0.51 -12.79
C ILE A 59 1.90 1.13 -13.87
N ASP A 60 1.59 2.36 -14.28
CA ASP A 60 2.23 3.03 -15.40
C ASP A 60 3.33 4.05 -14.99
N ASP A 61 3.71 4.09 -13.70
CA ASP A 61 4.80 4.93 -13.15
C ASP A 61 6.11 4.15 -12.95
#